data_AF-A0A831T2L5-F1
#
_entry.id   AF-A0A831T2L5-F1
#
_cell.length_a   1.000
_cell.length_b   1.000
_cell.length_c   1.000
_cell.angle_alpha   90.00
_cell.angle_beta   90.00
_cell.angle_gamma   90.00
#
_symmetry.space_group_name_H-M   'P 1'
#
loop_
_entity.id
_entity.type
_entity.pdbx_description
1 polymer ?
#
loop_
_entity_poly.entity_id
_entity_poly.type
_entity_poly.pdbx_seq_one_letter_code
_entity_poly.pdbx_strand_id
1 'polypeptide(L)'
;MLILQSETKFANGRYPSRIVLRQVKSSLYATHIKIMPPDAEPYFILGCYFSKLEEAKANFRKRCEEIGVSTEPDVIFGQNAN
;
A
#
# COMPACT_ATOMS: atom_id res chain seq x y z
N MET A 1 2.28 15.00 -17.91
CA MET A 1 2.99 14.38 -16.77
C MET A 1 2.03 13.38 -16.13
N LEU A 2 2.22 12.07 -16.33
CA LEU A 2 1.35 11.04 -15.73
C LEU A 2 1.72 10.95 -14.24
N ILE A 3 0.93 11.59 -13.38
CA ILE A 3 0.98 11.31 -11.94
C ILE A 3 0.37 9.92 -11.78
N LEU A 4 1.19 8.87 -11.78
CA LEU A 4 0.74 7.52 -11.47
C LEU A 4 0.25 7.55 -10.02
N GLN A 5 -1.07 7.40 -9.83
CA GLN A 5 -1.65 7.33 -8.50
C GLN A 5 -1.03 6.13 -7.76
N SER A 6 -0.49 6.41 -6.58
CA SER A 6 0.00 5.38 -5.66
C SER A 6 -0.54 5.62 -4.26
N GLU A 7 -1.06 4.58 -3.65
CA GLU A 7 -1.42 4.54 -2.24
C GLU A 7 -0.35 3.73 -1.50
N THR A 8 0.05 4.21 -0.33
CA THR A 8 1.09 3.57 0.49
C THR A 8 0.65 3.58 1.94
N LYS A 9 0.83 2.44 2.61
CA LYS A 9 0.60 2.32 4.05
C LYS A 9 1.79 1.61 4.71
N PHE A 10 2.01 1.90 5.99
CA PHE A 10 3.16 1.42 6.76
C PHE A 10 2.69 0.63 7.98
N ALA A 11 3.35 -0.49 8.25
CA ALA A 11 3.20 -1.26 9.49
C ALA A 11 4.49 -1.13 10.30
N ASN A 12 4.40 -0.71 11.56
CA ASN A 12 5.55 -0.50 12.45
C ASN A 12 5.79 -1.69 13.41
N GLY A 13 5.33 -2.90 13.02
CA GLY A 13 5.49 -4.11 13.84
C GLY A 13 6.94 -4.60 13.93
N ARG A 14 7.13 -5.80 14.49
CA ARG A 14 8.45 -6.47 14.65
C ARG A 14 9.30 -6.47 13.38
N TYR A 15 8.66 -6.57 12.22
CA TYR A 15 9.28 -6.32 10.92
C TYR A 15 8.56 -5.14 10.27
N PRO A 16 9.14 -3.92 10.34
CA PRO A 16 8.59 -2.76 9.67
C PRO A 16 8.32 -3.08 8.20
N SER A 17 7.15 -2.74 7.71
CA SER A 17 6.77 -3.07 6.34
C SER A 17 5.98 -1.94 5.70
N ARG A 18 6.06 -1.89 4.37
CA ARG A 18 5.37 -0.92 3.55
C ARG A 18 4.62 -1.66 2.46
N ILE A 19 3.32 -1.44 2.41
CA ILE A 19 2.49 -1.91 1.31
C ILE A 19 2.21 -0.75 0.35
N VAL A 20 2.27 -1.02 -0.94
CA VAL A 20 2.03 -0.04 -1.99
C VAL A 20 1.03 -0.60 -2.99
N LEU A 21 0.00 0.18 -3.32
CA LEU A 21 -0.82 0.03 -4.51
C LEU A 21 -0.39 1.12 -5.49
N ARG A 22 -0.11 0.78 -6.74
CA ARG A 22 0.23 1.76 -7.77
C ARG A 22 -0.36 1.41 -9.12
N GLN A 23 -0.68 2.42 -9.91
CA GLN A 23 -0.82 2.25 -11.34
C GLN A 23 0.57 2.12 -11.98
N VAL A 24 0.75 1.14 -12.86
CA VAL A 24 2.03 0.89 -13.57
C VAL A 24 1.95 1.39 -15.00
N LYS A 25 0.81 1.15 -15.67
CA LYS A 25 0.48 1.62 -17.02
C LYS A 25 -1.03 1.85 -17.11
N SER A 26 -1.50 2.35 -18.25
CA SER A 26 -2.94 2.40 -18.52
C SER A 26 -3.55 1.01 -18.31
N SER A 27 -4.54 0.92 -17.43
CA SER A 27 -5.24 -0.33 -17.08
C SER A 27 -4.37 -1.44 -16.48
N LEU A 28 -3.22 -1.11 -15.88
CA LEU A 28 -2.40 -2.07 -15.14
C LEU A 28 -2.04 -1.51 -13.77
N TYR A 29 -2.40 -2.26 -12.73
CA TYR A 29 -2.17 -1.92 -11.34
C TYR A 29 -1.28 -2.99 -10.69
N ALA A 30 -0.50 -2.59 -9.70
CA ALA A 30 0.33 -3.50 -8.94
C ALA A 30 0.22 -3.23 -7.45
N THR A 31 0.14 -4.29 -6.66
CA THR A 31 0.36 -4.27 -5.21
C THR A 31 1.67 -4.95 -4.88
N HIS A 32 2.42 -4.44 -3.90
CA HIS A 32 3.61 -5.12 -3.38
C HIS A 32 3.84 -4.76 -1.91
N ILE A 33 4.50 -5.66 -1.18
CA ILE A 33 4.94 -5.44 0.19
C ILE A 33 6.45 -5.39 0.21
N LYS A 34 7.00 -4.34 0.82
CA LYS A 34 8.42 -4.21 1.13
C LYS A 34 8.60 -4.42 2.62
N ILE A 35 9.39 -5.42 3.01
CA ILE A 35 9.81 -5.64 4.41
C ILE A 35 11.13 -4.90 4.63
N MET A 36 11.25 -4.25 5.79
CA MET A 36 12.39 -3.44 6.20
C MET A 36 12.85 -3.95 7.59
N PRO A 37 13.54 -5.11 7.65
CA PRO A 37 14.03 -5.62 8.91
C PRO A 37 15.06 -4.66 9.52
N PRO A 38 15.17 -4.58 10.85
CA PRO A 38 16.31 -3.94 11.48
C PRO A 38 17.58 -4.70 11.09
N ASP A 39 18.64 -3.96 10.76
CA ASP A 39 19.99 -4.49 10.51
C ASP A 39 20.13 -5.45 9.32
N ALA A 40 19.14 -5.50 8.42
CA ALA A 40 19.22 -6.26 7.18
C ALA A 40 18.70 -5.46 5.99
N GLU A 41 19.13 -5.86 4.79
CA GLU A 41 18.67 -5.21 3.58
C GLU A 41 17.17 -5.41 3.36
N PRO A 42 16.43 -4.36 2.95
CA PRO A 42 15.01 -4.50 2.65
C PRO A 42 14.78 -5.46 1.49
N TYR A 43 13.74 -6.27 1.61
CA TYR A 43 13.34 -7.19 0.56
C TYR A 43 11.84 -7.07 0.23
N PHE A 44 11.50 -7.48 -0.99
CA PHE A 44 10.12 -7.45 -1.46
C PHE A 44 9.49 -8.82 -1.29
N ILE A 45 8.26 -8.84 -0.79
CA ILE A 45 7.39 -9.99 -0.94
C ILE A 45 6.62 -9.79 -2.24
N LEU A 46 6.66 -10.82 -3.09
CA LEU A 46 6.00 -10.97 -4.40
C LEU A 46 4.88 -9.95 -4.66
N GLY A 47 5.06 -9.15 -5.71
CA GLY A 47 4.02 -8.23 -6.17
C GLY A 47 2.93 -8.96 -6.96
N CYS A 48 1.70 -8.47 -6.87
CA CYS A 48 0.58 -8.92 -7.70
C CYS A 48 0.24 -7.85 -8.74
N TYR A 49 -0.16 -8.28 -9.94
CA TYR A 49 -0.62 -7.40 -11.01
C TYR A 49 -2.10 -7.62 -11.30
N PHE A 50 -2.82 -6.53 -11.59
CA PHE A 50 -4.25 -6.53 -11.84
C PHE A 50 -4.59 -5.66 -13.05
N SER A 51 -5.55 -6.11 -13.86
CA SER A 51 -6.08 -5.33 -14.98
C SER A 51 -7.19 -4.36 -14.54
N LYS A 52 -7.74 -4.52 -13.33
CA LYS A 52 -8.78 -3.65 -12.76
C LYS A 52 -8.32 -3.04 -11.44
N LEU A 53 -8.64 -1.76 -11.24
CA LEU A 53 -8.31 -1.03 -10.02
C LEU A 53 -8.97 -1.65 -8.78
N GLU A 54 -10.23 -2.07 -8.89
CA GLU A 54 -10.97 -2.61 -7.74
C GLU A 54 -10.41 -3.95 -7.25
N GLU A 55 -9.91 -4.80 -8.15
CA GLU A 55 -9.20 -6.04 -7.78
C GLU A 55 -7.88 -5.73 -7.06
N ALA A 56 -7.15 -4.70 -7.53
CA ALA A 56 -5.93 -4.24 -6.90
C ALA A 56 -6.18 -3.64 -5.50
N LYS A 57 -7.25 -2.85 -5.33
CA LYS A 57 -7.69 -2.31 -4.02
C LYS A 57 -8.11 -3.42 -3.06
N ALA A 58 -8.85 -4.42 -3.54
CA ALA A 58 -9.24 -5.56 -2.72
C ALA A 58 -8.03 -6.35 -2.23
N ASN A 59 -7.05 -6.58 -3.09
CA ASN A 59 -5.78 -7.19 -2.69
C ASN A 59 -5.03 -6.31 -1.69
N PHE A 60 -4.93 -5.00 -1.94
CA PHE A 60 -4.26 -4.05 -1.04
C PHE A 60 -4.87 -4.07 0.36
N ARG A 61 -6.20 -4.03 0.48
CA ARG A 61 -6.91 -4.11 1.78
C ARG A 61 -6.61 -5.40 2.52
N LYS A 62 -6.77 -6.55 1.85
CA LYS A 62 -6.44 -7.86 2.43
C LYS A 62 -5.01 -7.90 2.96
N ARG A 63 -4.05 -7.39 2.18
CA ARG A 63 -2.64 -7.37 2.57
C ARG A 63 -2.36 -6.40 3.73
N CYS A 64 -3.07 -5.28 3.82
CA CYS A 64 -3.00 -4.39 4.97
C CYS A 64 -3.46 -5.11 6.25
N GLU A 65 -4.57 -5.84 6.19
CA GLU A 65 -5.05 -6.66 7.31
C GLU A 65 -4.02 -7.72 7.73
N GLU A 66 -3.42 -8.43 6.76
CA GLU A 66 -2.37 -9.44 7.02
C GLU A 66 -1.14 -8.86 7.75
N ILE A 67 -0.80 -7.59 7.53
CA ILE A 67 0.33 -6.91 8.18
C ILE A 67 -0.10 -6.03 9.38
N GLY A 68 -1.37 -6.09 9.78
CA GLY A 68 -1.88 -5.36 10.94
C GLY A 68 -2.03 -3.85 10.74
N VAL A 69 -2.28 -3.41 9.50
CA VAL A 69 -2.51 -2.00 9.16
C VAL A 69 -3.98 -1.78 8.85
N SER A 70 -4.60 -0.83 9.56
CA SER A 70 -5.98 -0.44 9.27
C SER A 70 -6.07 0.25 7.90
N THR A 71 -7.08 -0.12 7.12
CA THR A 71 -7.46 0.56 5.88
C THR A 71 -8.69 1.43 6.04
N GLU A 72 -9.09 1.76 7.28
CA GLU A 72 -10.08 2.80 7.47
C GLU A 72 -9.59 4.09 6.78
N PRO A 73 -10.49 4.84 6.12
CA PRO A 73 -10.12 6.16 5.61
C PRO A 73 -9.61 6.96 6.80
N ASP A 74 -8.43 7.57 6.67
CA ASP A 74 -7.91 8.48 7.68
C ASP A 74 -9.02 9.50 7.97
N VAL A 75 -9.67 9.40 9.13
CA VAL A 75 -10.64 10.41 9.58
C VAL A 75 -9.80 11.64 9.87
N ILE A 76 -9.74 12.56 8.89
CA ILE A 76 -9.22 13.90 9.09
C ILE A 76 -10.21 14.60 10.04
N PHE A 77 -10.03 14.44 11.35
CA PHE A 77 -10.52 15.42 12.31
C PHE A 77 -9.70 16.69 12.10
N GLY A 78 -10.24 17.57 11.27
CA GLY A 78 -9.58 18.81 10.87
C GLY A 78 -10.41 19.53 9.85
N GLN A 79 -11.67 19.82 10.20
CA GLN A 79 -12.37 20.93 9.58
C GLN A 79 -11.51 22.19 9.74
N ASN A 80 -11.34 22.88 8.62
CA ASN A 80 -10.55 24.09 8.50
C ASN A 80 -10.89 25.14 9.55
N ALA A 81 -9.86 25.90 9.89
CA ALA A 81 -9.86 27.10 10.69
C ALA A 81 -10.95 28.10 10.27
N ASN A 82 -11.52 28.77 11.28
CA ASN A 82 -12.06 30.12 11.13
C ASN A 82 -10.92 31.10 10.80
#